data_AF-A0A970XVJ7-F1
#
_entry.id   AF-A0A970XVJ7-F1
#
_cell.length_a   1.000
_cell.length_b   1.000
_cell.length_c   1.000
_cell.angle_alpha   90.00
_cell.angle_beta   90.00
_cell.angle_gamma   90.00
#
_symmetry.space_group_name_H-M   'P 1'
#
loop_
_entity.id
_entity.type
_entity.pdbx_description
1 polymer ?
#
loop_
_entity_poly.entity_id
_entity_poly.type
_entity_poly.pdbx_seq_one_letter_code
_entity_poly.pdbx_strand_id
1 'polypeptide(L)' 'FRAGRATREIAAGCVWINDHIPIISEMPHGGYKASGYGNDMSTYSLEEYTNIKHVIVENTAEPRKDWHRIIFKGE' A
#
# COMPACT_ATOMS: atom_id res chain seq x y z
N PHE A 1 8.41 -1.21 28.82
CA PHE A 1 9.69 -1.97 28.91
C PHE A 1 10.75 -1.33 28.02
N ARG A 2 12.05 -1.47 28.35
CA ARG A 2 13.17 -0.85 27.60
C ARG A 2 13.20 -1.29 26.13
N ALA A 3 13.06 -2.58 25.85
CA ALA A 3 13.07 -3.12 24.48
C ALA A 3 11.94 -2.53 23.61
N GLY A 4 10.71 -2.46 24.12
CA GLY A 4 9.58 -1.87 23.39
C GLY A 4 9.66 -0.34 23.20
N ARG A 5 10.56 0.35 23.91
CA ARG A 5 10.92 1.74 23.60
C ARG A 5 11.90 1.78 22.43
N ALA A 6 12.95 0.96 22.51
CA ALA A 6 13.95 0.85 21.46
C ALA A 6 13.34 0.48 20.10
N THR A 7 12.31 -0.36 20.03
CA THR A 7 11.65 -0.70 18.75
C THR A 7 11.04 0.50 18.02
N ARG A 8 10.70 1.58 18.73
CA ARG A 8 10.17 2.81 18.13
C ARG A 8 11.26 3.82 17.76
N GLU A 9 12.40 3.74 18.44
CA GLU A 9 13.51 4.68 18.31
C GLU A 9 14.53 4.22 17.26
N ILE A 10 14.67 2.90 17.06
CA ILE A 10 15.58 2.34 16.06
C ILE A 10 15.00 2.56 14.66
N ALA A 11 15.75 3.29 13.82
CA ALA A 11 15.41 3.49 12.42
C ALA A 11 15.85 2.27 11.58
N ALA A 12 15.07 1.19 11.63
CA ALA A 12 15.24 -0.04 10.87
C ALA A 12 13.89 -0.58 10.38
N GLY A 13 13.87 -1.33 9.27
CA GLY A 13 12.64 -1.93 8.77
C GLY A 13 12.24 -3.22 9.48
N CYS A 14 13.13 -3.82 10.28
CA CYS A 14 12.85 -4.97 11.12
C CYS A 14 13.61 -4.86 12.45
N VAL A 15 12.95 -5.15 13.56
CA VAL A 15 13.55 -5.16 14.91
C VAL A 15 13.06 -6.40 15.65
N TRP A 16 14.01 -7.26 16.05
CA TRP A 16 13.73 -8.42 16.90
C TRP A 16 13.97 -8.07 18.38
N ILE A 17 13.08 -8.52 19.26
CA ILE A 17 13.26 -8.43 20.72
C ILE A 17 13.59 -9.82 21.25
N ASN A 18 14.74 -9.98 21.90
CA ASN A 18 15.20 -11.25 22.48
C ASN A 18 15.36 -12.40 21.47
N ASP A 19 15.51 -12.10 20.19
CA ASP A 19 15.65 -13.07 19.10
C ASP A 19 16.49 -12.47 17.95
N HIS A 20 16.88 -13.28 16.98
CA HIS A 20 17.66 -12.87 15.81
C HIS A 20 17.44 -13.84 14.63
N ILE A 21 17.21 -13.29 13.42
CA ILE A 21 17.00 -13.99 12.14
C ILE A 21 15.60 -14.56 11.81
N PRO A 22 14.63 -14.81 12.71
CA PRO A 22 13.37 -15.39 12.25
C PRO A 22 12.67 -14.44 11.28
N ILE A 23 12.52 -14.93 10.05
CA ILE A 23 11.90 -14.23 8.93
C ILE A 23 10.76 -15.11 8.46
N ILE A 24 9.54 -14.58 8.52
CA ILE A 24 8.31 -15.28 8.14
C ILE A 24 7.68 -14.56 6.95
N SER A 25 7.14 -15.32 6.00
CA SER A 25 6.65 -14.80 4.72
C SER A 25 5.50 -13.80 4.87
N GLU A 26 4.78 -13.83 5.99
CA GLU A 26 3.64 -12.96 6.27
C GLU A 26 4.05 -11.53 6.68
N MET A 27 5.27 -11.35 7.20
CA MET A 27 5.76 -10.06 7.70
C MET A 27 6.68 -9.36 6.70
N PRO A 28 6.55 -8.03 6.52
CA PRO A 28 7.39 -7.30 5.57
C PRO A 28 8.85 -7.28 6.04
N HIS A 29 9.77 -7.39 5.10
CA HIS A 29 11.19 -7.20 5.35
C HIS A 29 11.76 -6.17 4.40
N GLY A 30 12.08 -5.00 4.95
CA GLY A 30 12.58 -3.86 4.20
C GLY A 30 13.66 -3.10 4.94
N GLY A 31 14.28 -2.18 4.23
CA GLY A 31 15.37 -1.35 4.73
C GLY A 31 14.92 0.04 5.21
N TYR A 32 15.79 0.71 5.95
CA TYR A 32 15.69 2.15 6.22
C TYR A 32 16.98 2.83 5.74
N LYS A 33 16.88 4.08 5.28
CA LYS A 33 18.02 4.90 4.83
C LYS A 33 18.79 4.24 3.67
N ALA A 34 20.10 4.08 3.79
CA ALA A 34 20.96 3.53 2.74
C ALA A 34 20.72 2.03 2.49
N SER A 35 19.94 1.34 3.33
CA SER A 35 19.57 -0.07 3.13
C SER A 35 18.57 -0.28 1.98
N GLY A 36 18.04 0.78 1.38
CA GLY A 36 17.07 0.73 0.28
C GLY A 36 15.65 1.12 0.66
N TYR A 37 14.73 0.96 -0.28
CA TYR A 37 13.30 1.26 -0.15
C TYR A 37 12.46 0.08 -0.66
N GLY A 38 11.19 0.04 -0.28
CA GLY A 38 10.30 -1.09 -0.54
C GLY A 38 10.44 -2.21 0.51
N ASN A 39 9.57 -3.20 0.41
CA ASN A 39 9.60 -4.40 1.25
C ASN A 39 9.57 -5.65 0.37
N ASP A 40 10.32 -6.66 0.78
CA ASP A 40 10.14 -8.02 0.32
C ASP A 40 9.16 -8.76 1.27
N MET A 41 8.60 -9.87 0.79
CA MET A 41 7.59 -10.69 1.47
C MET A 41 6.33 -9.89 1.85
N SER A 42 5.45 -10.53 2.63
CA SER A 42 4.15 -9.98 3.02
C SER A 42 3.24 -9.66 1.83
N THR A 43 2.04 -9.17 2.12
CA THR A 43 1.15 -8.58 1.12
C THR A 43 1.73 -7.29 0.56
N TYR A 44 2.57 -6.58 1.32
CA TYR A 44 3.24 -5.36 0.85
C TYR A 44 4.12 -5.59 -0.37
N SER A 45 4.91 -6.67 -0.41
CA SER A 45 5.69 -6.99 -1.61
C SER A 45 4.79 -7.39 -2.77
N LEU A 46 3.72 -8.15 -2.51
CA LEU A 46 2.76 -8.52 -3.55
C LEU A 46 2.15 -7.29 -4.24
N GLU A 47 1.83 -6.24 -3.46
CA GLU A 47 1.31 -4.98 -4.01
C GLU A 47 2.28 -4.36 -5.02
N GLU A 48 3.59 -4.38 -4.76
CA GLU A 48 4.64 -3.86 -5.67
C GLU A 48 4.71 -4.64 -7.00
N TYR A 49 4.26 -5.89 -7.03
CA TYR A 49 4.17 -6.70 -8.25
C TYR A 49 2.80 -6.65 -8.93
N THR A 50 1.87 -5.83 -8.42
CA THR A 50 0.53 -5.65 -8.99
C THR A 50 0.31 -4.24 -9.52
N ASN A 51 -0.66 -4.09 -10.41
CA ASN A 51 -1.05 -2.78 -10.94
C ASN A 51 -2.46 -2.40 -10.48
N ILE A 52 -2.59 -1.23 -9.86
CA ILE A 52 -3.89 -0.66 -9.51
C ILE A 52 -4.57 -0.15 -10.78
N LYS A 53 -5.76 -0.66 -11.08
CA LYS A 53 -6.61 -0.19 -12.18
C LYS A 53 -7.99 0.16 -11.68
N HIS A 54 -8.38 1.41 -11.88
CA HIS A 54 -9.72 1.87 -11.59
C HIS A 54 -10.62 1.70 -12.81
N VAL A 55 -11.75 1.02 -12.63
CA VAL A 55 -12.76 0.79 -13.67
C VAL A 55 -14.11 1.25 -13.13
N ILE A 56 -14.72 2.24 -13.78
CA ILE A 56 -16.12 2.61 -13.54
C ILE A 56 -16.93 2.08 -14.72
N VAL A 57 -18.04 1.41 -14.41
CA VAL A 57 -19.00 0.95 -15.40
C VAL A 57 -20.35 1.57 -15.14
N GLU A 58 -20.92 2.17 -16.18
CA GLU A 58 -22.31 2.59 -16.26
C GLU A 58 -23.12 1.39 -16.75
N ASN A 59 -23.94 0.79 -15.87
CA ASN A 59 -24.64 -0.47 -16.15
C ASN A 59 -26.14 -0.29 -16.42
N THR A 60 -26.63 0.94 -16.60
CA THR A 60 -28.06 1.17 -16.86
C THR A 60 -28.43 1.00 -18.34
N ALA A 61 -27.43 0.85 -19.22
CA ALA A 61 -27.59 0.81 -20.67
C ALA A 61 -28.29 2.07 -21.23
N GLU A 62 -28.31 3.16 -20.46
CA GLU A 62 -28.81 4.45 -20.93
C GLU A 62 -27.71 5.16 -21.73
N PRO A 63 -27.86 5.30 -23.06
CA PRO A 63 -26.81 5.87 -23.89
C PRO A 63 -26.63 7.38 -23.65
N ARG A 64 -27.62 8.04 -23.04
CA ARG A 64 -27.62 9.47 -22.76
C ARG A 64 -28.28 9.73 -21.43
N LYS A 65 -27.55 10.36 -20.52
CA LYS A 65 -28.09 10.82 -19.24
C LYS A 65 -28.41 12.30 -19.33
N ASP A 66 -29.41 12.75 -18.61
CA ASP A 66 -29.84 14.15 -18.62
C ASP A 66 -28.71 15.12 -18.27
N TRP A 67 -27.79 14.68 -17.41
CA TRP A 67 -26.63 15.46 -17.03
C TRP A 67 -25.54 15.58 -18.09
N HIS A 68 -25.51 14.71 -19.12
CA HIS A 68 -24.53 14.78 -20.21
C HIS A 68 -24.58 16.12 -20.96
N ARG A 69 -25.71 16.85 -20.87
CA ARG A 69 -25.94 18.12 -21.58
C ARG A 69 -26.04 19.33 -20.65
N ILE A 70 -25.76 19.19 -19.35
CA ILE A 70 -25.94 20.30 -18.39
C ILE A 70 -25.11 21.54 -18.77
N ILE A 71 -23.88 21.39 -19.27
CA ILE A 71 -23.05 22.52 -19.70
C ILE A 71 -23.56 23.17 -21.00
N PHE A 72 -24.33 22.45 -21.82
CA PHE A 72 -24.86 22.94 -23.10
C PHE A 72 -26.28 23.50 -23.01
N LYS A 73 -26.95 23.35 -21.86
CA LYS A 73 -28.18 24.08 -21.57
C LYS A 73 -27.81 25.50 -21.13
N GLY A 74 -27.42 26.32 -22.09
CA GLY A 74 -27.39 27.77 -21.88
C GLY A 74 -28.81 28.28 -21.73
N GLU A 75 -29.09 28.93 -20.60
CA GLU A 75 -30.05 30.03 -20.56
C GLU A 75 -29.43 31.26 -21.23
#